data_AF-A0A6P4FQC8-F1
#
_entry.id   AF-A0A6P4FQC8-F1
#
_cell.length_a   1.000
_cell.length_b   1.000
_cell.length_c   1.000
_cell.angle_alpha   90.00
_cell.angle_beta   90.00
_cell.angle_gamma   90.00
#
_symmetry.space_group_name_H-M   'P 1'
#
loop_
_entity.id
_entity.type
_entity.pdbx_description
1 polymer ?
#
loop_
_entity_poly.entity_id
_entity_poly.type
_entity_poly.pdbx_seq_one_letter_code
_entity_poly.pdbx_strand_id
1 'polypeptide(L)'
;MSSITREEVSGVQYSYTEVSTFQISEGNTRNMSPEPVKSGRIFLAAVAANLSAFVVGTTLGWTSPIGPKLKAEDTSDSPLSRPITSEEDAWISSLIAIGALVAPFVAGPMADRIGRKWVLLSSSLFFVLAFGLNMVASEVWILYLSRLIQGFGVGFVMTVQPMYVGEISTDNVR
;
A
#
# COMPACT_ATOMS: atom_id res chain seq x y z
N MET A 1 34.72 -5.57 -7.85
CA MET A 1 35.96 -5.44 -7.05
C MET A 1 37.04 -4.94 -7.98
N SER A 2 37.22 -3.61 -8.04
CA SER A 2 38.36 -2.98 -8.68
C SER A 2 38.54 -1.60 -8.04
N SER A 3 39.30 -1.57 -6.95
CA SER A 3 39.76 -0.34 -6.29
C SER A 3 40.75 0.36 -7.23
N ILE A 4 40.36 1.51 -7.77
CA ILE A 4 41.23 2.33 -8.62
C ILE A 4 42.05 3.27 -7.73
N THR A 5 43.31 3.40 -8.13
CA THR A 5 44.49 3.96 -7.47
C THR A 5 44.34 5.37 -6.92
N ARG A 6 44.97 5.58 -5.76
CA ARG A 6 45.10 6.83 -4.99
C ARG A 6 46.00 7.83 -5.71
N GLU A 7 45.52 9.04 -5.95
CA GLU A 7 46.38 10.21 -6.13
C GLU A 7 46.60 10.88 -4.78
N GLU A 8 47.86 10.98 -4.38
CA GLU A 8 48.31 11.58 -3.13
C GLU A 8 48.80 13.00 -3.42
N VAL A 9 47.90 13.97 -3.35
CA VAL A 9 48.26 15.39 -3.32
C VAL A 9 47.79 15.94 -1.97
N SER A 10 48.74 16.35 -1.13
CA SER A 10 48.54 17.05 0.15
C SER A 10 47.97 16.26 1.36
N GLY A 11 48.25 14.95 1.47
CA GLY A 11 48.06 14.21 2.74
C GLY A 11 46.61 14.02 3.20
N VAL A 12 45.63 14.33 2.36
CA VAL A 12 44.20 14.11 2.64
C VAL A 12 43.72 12.87 1.89
N GLN A 13 43.20 11.89 2.63
CA GLN A 13 42.70 10.64 2.07
C GLN A 13 41.25 10.83 1.56
N TYR A 14 41.07 10.97 0.26
CA TYR A 14 39.73 11.06 -0.35
C TYR A 14 39.14 9.66 -0.55
N SER A 15 38.01 9.38 0.11
CA SER A 15 37.20 8.19 -0.14
C SER A 15 35.99 8.59 -0.99
N TYR A 16 36.05 8.29 -2.28
CA TYR A 16 34.94 8.52 -3.20
C TYR A 16 33.91 7.40 -3.02
N THR A 17 32.75 7.73 -2.46
CA THR A 17 31.54 6.92 -2.59
C THR A 17 30.71 7.57 -3.69
N GLU A 18 30.28 6.80 -4.71
CA GLU A 18 29.35 7.33 -5.72
C GLU A 18 28.01 7.66 -5.03
N VAL A 19 27.80 8.94 -4.75
CA VAL A 19 26.51 9.49 -4.32
C VAL A 19 25.97 10.31 -5.50
N SER A 20 24.71 10.06 -5.87
CA SER A 20 24.05 10.65 -7.04
C SER A 20 24.21 12.18 -7.10
N THR A 21 24.37 12.70 -8.32
CA THR A 21 24.93 14.01 -8.76
C THR A 21 24.23 15.31 -8.26
N PHE A 22 23.43 15.30 -7.20
CA PHE A 22 22.74 16.52 -6.76
C PHE A 22 22.86 16.69 -5.23
N GLN A 23 23.59 17.74 -4.83
CA GLN A 23 23.90 18.23 -3.47
C GLN A 23 25.28 17.83 -2.90
N ILE A 24 26.32 18.58 -3.30
CA ILE A 24 27.49 18.79 -2.44
C ILE A 24 27.16 19.96 -1.51
N SER A 25 26.74 19.65 -0.28
CA SER A 25 26.69 20.64 0.80
C SER A 25 28.06 20.66 1.48
N GLU A 26 28.90 21.64 1.12
CA GLU A 26 30.15 21.91 1.83
C GLU A 26 29.84 22.49 3.22
N GLY A 27 29.68 21.60 4.19
CA GLY A 27 29.54 21.94 5.61
C GLY A 27 30.34 20.97 6.45
N ASN A 28 31.47 21.44 6.97
CA ASN A 28 32.30 20.86 8.04
C ASN A 28 31.73 19.55 8.66
N THR A 29 32.11 18.40 8.10
CA THR A 29 31.70 17.06 8.58
C THR A 29 32.40 16.75 9.90
N ARG A 30 31.95 17.39 10.99
CA ARG A 30 32.28 16.97 12.35
C ARG A 30 31.67 15.59 12.56
N ASN A 31 32.50 14.54 12.52
CA ASN A 31 32.28 13.20 13.06
C ASN A 31 30.79 12.81 13.24
N MET A 32 30.05 12.69 12.14
CA MET A 32 28.73 12.06 12.17
C MET A 32 28.96 10.55 12.19
N SER A 33 29.17 9.98 13.37
CA SER A 33 28.92 8.54 13.53
C SER A 33 27.42 8.33 13.25
N PRO A 34 27.03 7.44 12.32
CA PRO A 34 25.62 7.11 12.15
C PRO A 34 25.07 6.69 13.51
N GLU A 35 24.02 7.37 14.00
CA GLU A 35 23.35 6.90 15.21
C GLU A 35 22.90 5.45 14.94
N PRO A 36 23.13 4.51 15.87
CA PRO A 36 22.74 3.12 15.65
C PRO A 36 21.22 3.07 15.53
N VAL A 37 20.74 2.96 14.30
CA VAL A 37 19.32 2.85 14.00
C VAL A 37 18.82 1.58 14.68
N LYS A 38 17.87 1.72 15.61
CA LYS A 38 17.28 0.58 16.32
C LYS A 38 16.44 -0.25 15.33
N SER A 39 17.07 -1.22 14.66
CA SER A 39 16.47 -2.04 13.59
C SER A 39 15.13 -2.65 13.96
N GLY A 40 14.90 -3.00 15.23
CA GLY A 40 13.63 -3.56 15.70
C GLY A 40 12.41 -2.64 15.47
N ARG A 41 12.58 -1.30 15.52
CA ARG A 41 11.48 -0.35 15.26
C ARG A 41 11.10 -0.32 13.78
N ILE A 42 12.08 -0.49 12.89
CA ILE A 42 11.87 -0.55 11.44
C ILE A 42 11.14 -1.84 11.08
N PHE A 43 11.57 -2.99 11.64
CA PHE A 43 10.88 -4.26 11.46
C PHE A 43 9.42 -4.19 11.92
N LEU A 44 9.15 -3.61 13.09
CA LEU A 44 7.79 -3.45 13.58
C LEU A 44 6.93 -2.57 12.64
N ALA A 45 7.49 -1.46 12.13
CA ALA A 45 6.80 -0.59 11.19
C ALA A 45 6.54 -1.28 9.83
N ALA A 46 7.51 -2.07 9.34
CA ALA A 46 7.36 -2.85 8.12
C ALA A 46 6.29 -3.94 8.28
N VAL A 47 6.25 -4.64 9.41
CA VAL A 47 5.19 -5.63 9.70
C VAL A 47 3.81 -4.96 9.75
N ALA A 48 3.70 -3.81 10.42
CA ALA A 48 2.45 -3.06 10.47
C ALA A 48 1.99 -2.59 9.07
N ALA A 49 2.93 -2.15 8.22
CA ALA A 49 2.63 -1.78 6.84
C ALA A 49 2.21 -2.99 5.98
N ASN A 50 2.79 -4.16 6.20
CA ASN A 50 2.40 -5.38 5.47
C ASN A 50 1.02 -5.92 5.89
N LEU A 51 0.50 -5.53 7.05
CA LEU A 51 -0.87 -5.90 7.44
C LEU A 51 -1.90 -5.35 6.45
N SER A 52 -1.68 -4.17 5.86
CA SER A 52 -2.58 -3.67 4.81
C SER A 52 -2.49 -4.51 3.53
N ALA A 53 -1.32 -5.07 3.20
CA ALA A 53 -1.19 -5.98 2.06
C ALA A 53 -1.97 -7.29 2.27
N PHE A 54 -2.02 -7.78 3.51
CA PHE A 54 -2.87 -8.91 3.86
C PHE A 54 -4.36 -8.60 3.62
N VAL A 55 -4.83 -7.43 4.06
CA VAL A 55 -6.21 -6.98 3.83
C VAL A 55 -6.54 -6.87 2.34
N VAL A 56 -5.61 -6.35 1.53
CA VAL A 56 -5.75 -6.32 0.06
C VAL A 56 -5.94 -7.74 -0.47
N GLY A 57 -5.11 -8.70 -0.02
CA GLY A 57 -5.23 -10.10 -0.41
C GLY A 57 -6.59 -10.71 -0.06
N THR A 58 -7.08 -10.49 1.17
CA THR A 58 -8.41 -10.95 1.59
C THR A 58 -9.52 -10.33 0.73
N THR A 59 -9.40 -9.05 0.41
CA THR A 59 -10.38 -8.32 -0.40
C THR A 59 -10.49 -8.88 -1.82
N LEU A 60 -9.35 -9.18 -2.45
CA LEU A 60 -9.29 -9.78 -3.78
C LEU A 60 -9.80 -11.23 -3.76
N GLY A 61 -9.47 -11.98 -2.71
CA GLY A 61 -9.92 -13.37 -2.55
C GLY A 61 -11.38 -13.53 -2.15
N TRP A 62 -12.04 -12.47 -1.65
CA TRP A 62 -13.41 -12.52 -1.13
C TRP A 62 -14.44 -12.97 -2.18
N THR A 63 -14.24 -12.64 -3.46
CA THR A 63 -15.14 -13.04 -4.57
C THR A 63 -15.26 -14.56 -4.74
N SER A 64 -14.21 -15.32 -4.44
CA SER A 64 -14.13 -16.76 -4.71
C SER A 64 -15.20 -17.58 -3.97
N PRO A 65 -15.33 -17.50 -2.63
CA PRO A 65 -16.37 -18.22 -1.91
C PRO A 65 -17.75 -17.54 -1.97
N ILE A 66 -17.81 -16.23 -2.20
CA ILE A 66 -19.08 -15.48 -2.15
C ILE A 66 -19.86 -15.54 -3.46
N GLY A 67 -19.18 -15.59 -4.61
CA GLY A 67 -19.82 -15.64 -5.93
C GLY A 67 -20.84 -16.79 -6.05
N PRO A 68 -20.48 -18.04 -5.71
CA PRO A 68 -21.43 -19.15 -5.70
C PRO A 68 -22.58 -18.97 -4.69
N LYS A 69 -22.31 -18.40 -3.52
CA LYS A 69 -23.32 -18.16 -2.48
C LYS A 69 -24.37 -17.12 -2.89
N LEU A 70 -23.95 -16.07 -3.58
CA LEU A 70 -24.88 -15.03 -4.06
C LEU A 70 -25.74 -15.52 -5.23
N LYS A 71 -25.29 -16.53 -5.97
CA LYS A 71 -26.03 -17.14 -7.08
C LYS A 71 -26.92 -18.31 -6.66
N ALA A 72 -26.78 -18.80 -5.43
CA ALA A 72 -27.58 -19.90 -4.92
C ALA A 72 -29.05 -19.49 -4.80
N GLU A 73 -29.97 -20.40 -5.12
CA GLU A 73 -31.42 -20.17 -4.92
C GLU A 73 -31.77 -20.12 -3.42
N ASP A 74 -31.03 -20.88 -2.60
CA ASP A 74 -31.12 -20.78 -1.15
C ASP A 74 -30.47 -19.47 -0.67
N THR A 75 -31.34 -18.56 -0.25
CA THR A 75 -30.97 -17.20 0.16
C THR A 75 -30.75 -17.10 1.68
N SER A 76 -30.86 -18.20 2.43
CA SER A 76 -30.69 -18.19 3.89
C SER A 76 -29.30 -17.71 4.35
N ASP A 77 -28.27 -17.96 3.55
CA ASP A 77 -26.88 -17.55 3.79
C ASP A 77 -26.50 -16.22 3.10
N SER A 78 -27.42 -15.60 2.36
CA SER A 78 -27.19 -14.38 1.58
C SER A 78 -27.95 -13.19 2.21
N PRO A 79 -27.33 -12.01 2.31
CA PRO A 79 -28.02 -10.81 2.79
C PRO A 79 -28.99 -10.21 1.76
N LEU A 80 -28.94 -10.69 0.50
CA LEU A 80 -29.84 -10.25 -0.58
C LEU A 80 -31.18 -10.98 -0.51
N SER A 81 -32.22 -10.42 -1.11
CA SER A 81 -33.56 -11.04 -1.18
C SER A 81 -33.75 -12.00 -2.37
N ARG A 82 -32.81 -12.01 -3.31
CA ARG A 82 -32.83 -12.84 -4.52
C ARG A 82 -31.42 -13.28 -4.93
N PRO A 83 -31.31 -14.35 -5.73
CA PRO A 83 -30.07 -14.71 -6.39
C PRO A 83 -29.61 -13.63 -7.37
N ILE A 84 -28.29 -13.45 -7.49
CA ILE A 84 -27.69 -12.54 -8.46
C ILE A 84 -27.54 -13.21 -9.83
N THR A 85 -27.61 -12.42 -10.89
CA THR A 85 -27.33 -12.91 -12.25
C THR A 85 -25.82 -13.03 -12.50
N SER A 86 -25.44 -13.78 -13.53
CA SER A 86 -24.04 -13.87 -13.96
C SER A 86 -23.44 -12.51 -14.37
N GLU A 87 -24.26 -11.62 -14.93
CA GLU A 87 -23.85 -10.25 -15.28
C GLU A 87 -23.59 -9.42 -14.02
N GLU A 88 -24.46 -9.54 -13.01
CA GLU A 88 -24.30 -8.82 -11.75
C GLU A 88 -23.02 -9.24 -11.02
N ASP A 89 -22.72 -10.54 -10.99
CA ASP A 89 -21.48 -11.08 -10.43
C ASP A 89 -20.21 -10.56 -11.14
N ALA A 90 -20.27 -10.46 -12.47
CA ALA A 90 -19.18 -9.90 -13.27
C ALA A 90 -18.95 -8.41 -12.94
N TRP A 91 -20.02 -7.64 -12.72
CA TRP A 91 -19.92 -6.26 -12.25
C TRP A 91 -19.34 -6.17 -10.83
N ILE A 92 -19.81 -7.00 -9.89
CA ILE A 92 -19.26 -7.05 -8.51
C ILE A 92 -17.74 -7.29 -8.55
N SER A 93 -17.28 -8.19 -9.41
CA SER A 93 -15.87 -8.54 -9.51
C SER A 93 -15.02 -7.50 -10.24
N SER A 94 -15.56 -6.79 -11.23
CA SER A 94 -14.81 -5.82 -12.04
C SER A 94 -14.74 -4.41 -11.42
N LEU A 95 -15.74 -4.00 -10.64
CA LEU A 95 -15.79 -2.66 -10.03
C LEU A 95 -14.60 -2.38 -9.09
N ILE A 96 -14.03 -3.41 -8.48
CA ILE A 96 -12.84 -3.26 -7.64
C ILE A 96 -11.64 -2.73 -8.46
N ALA A 97 -11.49 -3.18 -9.71
CA ALA A 97 -10.43 -2.72 -10.60
C ALA A 97 -10.64 -1.27 -11.02
N ILE A 98 -11.90 -0.86 -11.25
CA ILE A 98 -12.24 0.53 -11.56
C ILE A 98 -11.91 1.45 -10.38
N GLY A 99 -12.27 1.07 -9.16
CA GLY A 99 -11.91 1.82 -7.96
C GLY A 99 -10.39 1.93 -7.76
N ALA A 100 -9.68 0.82 -7.99
CA ALA A 100 -8.23 0.77 -7.89
C ALA A 100 -7.51 1.58 -8.97
N LEU A 101 -8.11 1.72 -10.17
CA LEU A 101 -7.58 2.55 -11.25
C LEU A 101 -7.60 4.04 -10.89
N VAL A 102 -8.66 4.50 -10.23
CA VAL A 102 -8.84 5.93 -9.91
C VAL A 102 -8.06 6.34 -8.66
N ALA A 103 -7.87 5.41 -7.71
CA ALA A 103 -7.22 5.68 -6.43
C ALA A 103 -5.82 6.34 -6.50
N PRO A 104 -4.87 5.87 -7.34
CA PRO A 104 -3.52 6.43 -7.40
C PRO A 104 -3.47 7.93 -7.72
N PHE A 105 -4.40 8.43 -8.53
CA PHE A 105 -4.50 9.85 -8.87
C PHE A 105 -4.77 10.74 -7.65
N VAL A 106 -5.40 10.19 -6.61
CA VAL A 106 -5.65 10.88 -5.34
C VAL A 106 -4.59 10.51 -4.30
N ALA A 107 -4.23 9.23 -4.20
CA ALA A 107 -3.32 8.72 -3.18
C ALA A 107 -1.92 9.31 -3.29
N GLY A 108 -1.39 9.47 -4.51
CA GLY A 108 -0.03 9.99 -4.75
C GLY A 108 0.15 11.41 -4.20
N PRO A 109 -0.59 12.41 -4.70
CA PRO A 109 -0.50 13.79 -4.20
C PRO A 109 -0.80 13.91 -2.71
N MET A 110 -1.70 13.07 -2.18
CA MET A 110 -2.05 13.08 -0.78
C MET A 110 -0.93 12.53 0.11
N ALA A 111 -0.18 11.52 -0.38
CA ALA A 111 0.98 10.96 0.31
C ALA A 111 2.10 11.99 0.44
N ASP A 112 2.31 12.82 -0.59
CA ASP A 112 3.31 13.89 -0.57
C ASP A 112 2.93 15.05 0.36
N ARG A 113 1.63 15.38 0.48
CA ARG A 113 1.17 16.52 1.29
C ARG A 113 0.93 16.19 2.77
N ILE A 114 0.24 15.09 3.06
CA ILE A 114 -0.20 14.72 4.42
C ILE A 114 0.81 13.78 5.09
N GLY A 115 1.62 13.10 4.27
CA GLY A 115 2.59 12.10 4.71
C GLY A 115 2.07 10.67 4.56
N ARG A 116 2.98 9.80 4.11
CA ARG A 116 2.68 8.42 3.70
C ARG A 116 2.05 7.56 4.80
N LYS A 117 2.48 7.73 6.07
CA LYS A 117 1.89 7.02 7.22
C LYS A 117 0.39 7.29 7.36
N TRP A 118 -0.02 8.55 7.28
CA TRP A 118 -1.41 8.95 7.48
C TRP A 118 -2.30 8.51 6.32
N VAL A 119 -1.78 8.58 5.10
CA VAL A 119 -2.50 8.07 3.93
C VAL A 119 -2.66 6.55 4.00
N LEU A 120 -1.63 5.83 4.45
CA LEU A 120 -1.75 4.39 4.67
C LEU A 120 -2.80 4.06 5.74
N LEU A 121 -2.86 4.80 6.84
CA LEU A 121 -3.92 4.63 7.86
C LEU A 121 -5.31 4.96 7.33
N SER A 122 -5.44 5.97 6.44
CA SER A 122 -6.72 6.29 5.81
C SER A 122 -7.26 5.16 4.94
N SER A 123 -6.37 4.33 4.37
CA SER A 123 -6.78 3.15 3.60
C SER A 123 -7.58 2.15 4.44
N SER A 124 -7.23 2.00 5.72
CA SER A 124 -7.94 1.13 6.65
C SER A 124 -9.40 1.57 6.85
N LEU A 125 -9.67 2.87 6.83
CA LEU A 125 -11.04 3.39 6.93
C LEU A 125 -11.88 2.95 5.72
N PHE A 126 -11.33 3.01 4.51
CA PHE A 126 -12.04 2.54 3.31
C PHE A 126 -12.38 1.05 3.39
N PHE A 127 -11.45 0.22 3.87
CA PHE A 127 -11.72 -1.21 4.06
C PHE A 127 -12.81 -1.46 5.11
N VAL A 128 -12.74 -0.80 6.27
CA VAL A 128 -13.75 -0.96 7.33
C VAL A 128 -15.13 -0.55 6.83
N LEU A 129 -15.23 0.60 6.15
CA LEU A 129 -16.50 1.06 5.58
C LEU A 129 -17.05 0.08 4.53
N ALA A 130 -16.19 -0.42 3.64
CA ALA A 130 -16.63 -1.31 2.58
C ALA A 130 -17.04 -2.71 3.09
N PHE A 131 -16.30 -3.28 4.06
CA PHE A 131 -16.73 -4.51 4.72
C PHE A 131 -17.99 -4.32 5.54
N GLY A 132 -18.15 -3.16 6.20
CA GLY A 132 -19.40 -2.79 6.85
C GLY A 132 -20.58 -2.76 5.87
N LEU A 133 -20.41 -2.14 4.70
CA LEU A 133 -21.41 -2.15 3.63
C LEU A 133 -21.72 -3.55 3.11
N ASN A 134 -20.71 -4.42 2.96
CA ASN A 134 -20.93 -5.82 2.57
C ASN A 134 -21.82 -6.57 3.58
N MET A 135 -21.67 -6.29 4.87
CA MET A 135 -22.46 -6.96 5.92
C MET A 135 -23.94 -6.55 5.91
N VAL A 136 -24.24 -5.31 5.57
CA VAL A 136 -25.61 -4.77 5.56
C VAL A 136 -26.25 -4.75 4.16
N ALA A 137 -25.60 -5.37 3.18
CA ALA A 137 -26.02 -5.28 1.78
C ALA A 137 -27.33 -6.04 1.52
N SER A 138 -28.45 -5.33 1.57
CA SER A 138 -29.78 -5.86 1.21
C SER A 138 -30.04 -5.87 -0.29
N GLU A 139 -29.29 -5.07 -1.05
CA GLU A 139 -29.46 -4.86 -2.48
C GLU A 139 -28.12 -4.93 -3.23
N VAL A 140 -28.16 -5.38 -4.49
CA VAL A 140 -26.95 -5.57 -5.32
C VAL A 140 -26.17 -4.26 -5.52
N TRP A 141 -26.86 -3.12 -5.60
CA TRP A 141 -26.19 -1.83 -5.76
C TRP A 141 -25.31 -1.46 -4.55
N ILE A 142 -25.65 -1.94 -3.34
CA ILE A 142 -24.83 -1.72 -2.14
C ILE A 142 -23.52 -2.48 -2.27
N LEU A 143 -23.56 -3.70 -2.84
CA LEU A 143 -22.36 -4.47 -3.17
C LEU A 143 -21.53 -3.77 -4.26
N TYR A 144 -22.15 -3.13 -5.25
CA TYR A 144 -21.39 -2.34 -6.24
C TYR A 144 -20.66 -1.18 -5.59
N LEU A 145 -21.33 -0.43 -4.71
CA LEU A 145 -20.72 0.68 -4.00
C LEU A 145 -19.59 0.22 -3.07
N SER A 146 -19.82 -0.87 -2.33
CA SER A 146 -18.79 -1.43 -1.44
C SER A 146 -17.56 -1.88 -2.24
N ARG A 147 -17.73 -2.42 -3.45
CA ARG A 147 -16.64 -2.85 -4.34
C ARG A 147 -15.81 -1.68 -4.84
N LEU A 148 -16.45 -0.57 -5.21
CA LEU A 148 -15.76 0.66 -5.59
C LEU A 148 -14.92 1.21 -4.42
N ILE A 149 -15.49 1.24 -3.21
CA ILE A 149 -14.78 1.71 -2.00
C ILE A 149 -13.61 0.78 -1.64
N GLN A 150 -13.81 -0.55 -1.71
CA GLN A 150 -12.74 -1.54 -1.57
C GLN A 150 -11.63 -1.30 -2.59
N GLY A 151 -12.00 -1.12 -3.86
CA GLY A 151 -11.05 -0.85 -4.95
C GLY A 151 -10.23 0.41 -4.68
N PHE A 152 -10.88 1.48 -4.19
CA PHE A 152 -10.20 2.71 -3.82
C PHE A 152 -9.19 2.49 -2.68
N GLY A 153 -9.59 1.75 -1.63
CA GLY A 153 -8.70 1.35 -0.54
C GLY A 153 -7.50 0.50 -1.02
N VAL A 154 -7.75 -0.45 -1.93
CA VAL A 154 -6.70 -1.28 -2.54
C VAL A 154 -5.69 -0.41 -3.30
N GLY A 155 -6.16 0.50 -4.15
CA GLY A 155 -5.28 1.39 -4.91
C GLY A 155 -4.45 2.32 -4.00
N PHE A 156 -5.03 2.78 -2.89
CA PHE A 156 -4.30 3.56 -1.88
C PHE A 156 -3.15 2.77 -1.28
N VAL A 157 -3.40 1.53 -0.85
CA VAL A 157 -2.36 0.66 -0.29
C VAL A 157 -1.28 0.37 -1.32
N MET A 158 -1.64 -0.03 -2.54
CA MET A 158 -0.67 -0.38 -3.59
C MET A 158 0.20 0.80 -4.01
N THR A 159 -0.30 2.04 -3.89
CA THR A 159 0.47 3.25 -4.19
C THR A 159 1.40 3.64 -3.04
N VAL A 160 0.91 3.63 -1.80
CA VAL A 160 1.59 4.24 -0.66
C VAL A 160 2.45 3.26 0.13
N GLN A 161 2.05 1.99 0.21
CA GLN A 161 2.78 0.96 0.97
C GLN A 161 4.22 0.75 0.48
N PRO A 162 4.53 0.59 -0.82
CA PRO A 162 5.92 0.45 -1.26
C PRO A 162 6.75 1.71 -1.01
N MET A 163 6.13 2.89 -1.14
CA MET A 163 6.76 4.19 -0.85
C MET A 163 7.13 4.30 0.64
N TYR A 164 6.18 4.00 1.53
CA TYR A 164 6.40 3.99 2.97
C TYR A 164 7.50 3.01 3.39
N VAL A 165 7.48 1.78 2.87
CA VAL A 165 8.51 0.78 3.17
C VAL A 165 9.88 1.24 2.67
N GLY A 166 9.96 1.80 1.46
CA GLY A 166 11.22 2.29 0.90
C GLY A 166 11.88 3.41 1.71
N GLU A 167 11.09 4.21 2.42
CA GLU A 167 11.60 5.33 3.23
C GLU A 167 11.99 4.98 4.66
N ILE A 168 11.34 3.97 5.24
CA ILE A 168 11.77 3.43 6.54
C ILE A 168 12.99 2.51 6.37
N SER A 169 13.27 2.09 5.13
CA SER A 169 14.47 1.46 4.57
C SER A 169 15.80 2.14 4.92
N THR A 170 16.62 1.64 5.86
CA THR A 170 18.04 2.08 5.95
C THR A 170 18.85 1.47 4.80
N ASP A 171 19.81 2.21 4.21
CA ASP A 171 20.62 1.79 3.04
C ASP A 171 21.28 0.40 3.15
N ASN A 172 21.55 -0.09 4.35
CA ASN A 172 22.09 -1.44 4.57
C ASN A 172 21.08 -2.58 4.34
N VAL A 173 19.78 -2.29 4.20
CA VAL A 173 18.68 -3.29 4.11
C VAL A 173 17.59 -2.87 3.10
N ARG A 174 17.86 -1.85 2.26
CA ARG A 174 16.87 -1.28 1.32
C ARG A 174 16.69 -2.13 0.07
#